data_AF-A0A961U9I6-F1
#
_entry.id   AF-A0A961U9I6-F1
#
_cell.length_a   1.000
_cell.length_b   1.000
_cell.length_c   1.000
_cell.angle_alpha   90.00
_cell.angle_beta   90.00
_cell.angle_gamma   90.00
#
_symmetry.space_group_name_H-M   'P 1'
#
loop_
_entity.id
_entity.type
_entity.pdbx_description
1 polymer ?
#
loop_
_entity_poly.entity_id
_entity_poly.type
_entity_poly.pdbx_seq_one_letter_code
_entity_poly.pdbx_strand_id
1 'polypeptide(L)' 'MADIVNLNRFRKQKARAEKEVKAEENRVRYGRTKAEKHKASREADIEAARLDAHRREAADRDGGEPEGA' A
#
# COMPACT_ATOMS: atom_id res chain seq x y z
N MET A 1 -42.14 25.82 18.51
CA MET A 1 -40.81 25.71 17.91
C MET A 1 -40.63 24.28 17.46
N ALA A 2 -40.46 24.00 16.17
CA ALA A 2 -40.17 22.65 15.70
C ALA A 2 -38.68 22.54 15.39
N ASP A 3 -37.99 21.61 16.05
CA ASP A 3 -36.57 21.34 15.80
C ASP A 3 -36.42 20.65 14.44
N ILE A 4 -35.89 21.38 13.45
CA ILE A 4 -35.61 20.85 12.12
C ILE A 4 -34.34 20.01 12.20
N VAL A 5 -34.50 18.72 12.50
CA VAL A 5 -33.40 17.76 12.53
C VAL A 5 -33.00 17.30 11.14
N ASN A 6 -31.73 17.53 10.78
CA ASN A 6 -31.18 17.10 9.49
C ASN A 6 -30.84 15.60 9.51
N LEU A 7 -31.76 14.78 8.99
CA LEU A 7 -31.62 13.32 8.88
C LEU A 7 -30.38 12.90 8.06
N ASN A 8 -29.95 13.70 7.08
CA ASN A 8 -28.76 13.38 6.28
C ASN A 8 -27.48 13.47 7.10
N ARG A 9 -27.36 14.46 8.00
CA ARG A 9 -26.23 14.56 8.93
C ARG A 9 -26.20 13.36 9.87
N PHE A 10 -27.35 12.98 10.42
CA PHE A 10 -27.46 11.83 11.31
C PHE A 10 -27.05 10.52 10.61
N ARG A 11 -27.56 10.26 9.39
CA ARG A 11 -27.17 9.10 8.59
C ARG A 11 -25.67 9.09 8.28
N LYS A 12 -25.09 10.25 7.94
CA LYS A 12 -23.65 10.36 7.70
C LYS A 12 -22.83 10.10 8.95
N GLN A 13 -23.26 10.57 10.12
CA GLN A 13 -22.58 10.30 11.38
C GLN A 13 -22.62 8.81 11.72
N LYS A 14 -23.79 8.16 11.59
CA LYS A 14 -23.91 6.71 11.78
C LYS A 14 -22.98 5.93 10.85
N ALA A 15 -22.95 6.29 9.57
CA ALA A 15 -22.06 5.65 8.60
C ALA A 15 -20.57 5.86 8.88
N ARG A 16 -20.19 6.99 9.50
CA ARG A 16 -18.80 7.24 9.95
C ARG A 16 -18.46 6.36 11.15
N ALA A 17 -19.34 6.29 12.15
CA ALA A 17 -19.15 5.43 13.32
C ALA A 17 -19.00 3.95 12.94
N GLU A 18 -19.86 3.43 12.03
CA GLU A 18 -19.76 2.06 11.54
C GLU A 18 -18.43 1.78 10.81
N LYS A 19 -17.90 2.78 10.09
CA LYS A 19 -16.59 2.68 9.43
C LYS A 19 -15.44 2.66 10.43
N GLU A 20 -15.53 3.42 11.51
CA GLU A 20 -14.53 3.46 12.58
C GLU A 20 -14.45 2.11 13.31
N VAL A 21 -15.60 1.52 13.67
CA VAL A 21 -15.67 0.19 14.30
C VAL A 21 -15.04 -0.86 13.38
N LYS A 22 -15.39 -0.88 12.09
CA LYS A 22 -14.76 -1.79 11.12
C LYS A 22 -13.25 -1.55 10.99
N ALA A 23 -12.80 -0.29 11.06
CA ALA A 23 -11.37 0.01 11.01
C ALA A 23 -10.64 -0.52 12.24
N GLU A 24 -11.24 -0.41 13.42
CA GLU A 24 -10.72 -0.97 14.67
C GLU A 24 -10.67 -2.50 14.63
N GLU A 25 -11.76 -3.16 14.20
CA GLU A 25 -11.78 -4.60 13.97
C GLU A 25 -10.67 -5.04 13.01
N ASN A 26 -10.44 -4.29 11.92
CA ASN A 26 -9.38 -4.60 10.97
C ASN A 26 -7.98 -4.38 11.55
N ARG A 27 -7.78 -3.40 12.44
CA ARG A 27 -6.51 -3.22 13.17
C ARG A 27 -6.25 -4.42 14.07
N VAL A 28 -7.25 -4.91 14.79
CA VAL A 28 -7.12 -6.08 15.66
C VAL A 28 -6.91 -7.37 14.84
N ARG A 29 -7.73 -7.62 13.82
CA ARG A 29 -7.69 -8.85 13.02
C ARG A 29 -6.42 -8.99 12.18
N TYR A 30 -5.95 -7.91 11.59
CA TYR A 30 -4.85 -7.96 10.62
C TYR A 30 -3.55 -7.33 11.11
N GLY A 31 -3.56 -6.65 12.26
CA GLY A 31 -2.40 -6.00 12.87
C GLY A 31 -1.83 -4.81 12.07
N ARG A 32 -2.26 -4.61 10.82
CA ARG A 32 -1.82 -3.54 9.92
C ARG A 32 -3.01 -2.96 9.17
N THR A 33 -3.09 -1.65 9.13
CA THR A 33 -4.06 -0.90 8.36
C THR A 33 -3.75 -0.97 6.85
N LYS A 34 -4.77 -0.67 6.02
CA LYS A 34 -4.58 -0.59 4.56
C LYS A 34 -3.54 0.46 4.16
N ALA A 35 -3.47 1.58 4.89
CA ALA A 35 -2.52 2.65 4.65
C ALA A 35 -1.07 2.18 4.88
N GLU A 36 -0.83 1.45 5.98
CA GLU A 36 0.49 0.88 6.28
C GLU A 36 0.91 -0.17 5.25
N LYS A 37 -0.01 -1.06 4.85
CA LYS A 37 0.27 -2.05 3.78
C LYS A 37 0.68 -1.37 2.48
N HIS A 38 -0.04 -0.31 2.10
CA HIS A 38 0.24 0.42 0.87
C HIS A 38 1.56 1.20 0.96
N LYS A 39 1.87 1.80 2.12
CA LYS A 39 3.17 2.43 2.36
C LYS A 39 4.30 1.42 2.23
N ALA A 40 4.19 0.26 2.88
CA ALA A 40 5.19 -0.79 2.81
C ALA A 40 5.37 -1.34 1.39
N SER A 41 4.28 -1.50 0.63
CA SER A 41 4.35 -1.89 -0.79
C SER A 41 5.15 -0.88 -1.60
N ARG A 42 4.85 0.42 -1.45
CA ARG A 42 5.56 1.49 -2.18
C ARG A 42 7.03 1.56 -1.80
N GLU A 43 7.36 1.39 -0.53
CA GLU A 43 8.75 1.33 -0.07
C GLU A 43 9.48 0.13 -0.70
N ALA A 44 8.85 -1.05 -0.72
CA ALA A 44 9.41 -2.22 -1.39
C ALA A 44 9.60 -2.01 -2.90
N ASP A 45 8.64 -1.37 -3.57
CA ASP A 45 8.74 -1.07 -5.01
C ASP A 45 9.89 -0.11 -5.31
N ILE A 46 10.08 0.93 -4.48
CA ILE A 46 11.18 1.88 -4.61
C ILE A 46 12.52 1.18 -4.37
N GLU A 47 12.63 0.35 -3.34
CA GLU A 47 13.86 -0.42 -3.06
C GLU A 47 14.16 -1.40 -4.19
N ALA A 48 13.15 -2.09 -4.72
CA ALA A 48 13.31 -2.97 -5.87
C ALA A 48 13.80 -2.21 -7.10
N ALA A 49 13.22 -1.05 -7.41
CA ALA A 49 13.66 -0.20 -8.52
C ALA A 49 15.09 0.34 -8.33
N ARG A 50 15.47 0.69 -7.08
CA ARG A 50 16.84 1.10 -6.76
C ARG A 50 17.83 -0.04 -6.98
N LEU A 51 17.50 -1.24 -6.51
CA LEU A 51 18.34 -2.41 -6.70
C LEU A 51 18.48 -2.78 -8.18
N ASP A 52 17.38 -2.66 -8.95
CA ASP A 52 17.38 -2.90 -10.39
C ASP A 52 18.22 -1.87 -11.14
N ALA A 53 18.11 -0.58 -10.81
CA ALA A 53 18.95 0.48 -11.40
C ALA A 53 20.45 0.30 -11.12
N HIS A 54 20.80 -0.36 -10.01
CA HIS A 54 22.17 -0.67 -9.64
C HIS A 54 22.62 -2.07 -10.06
N ARG A 55 21.72 -2.87 -10.65
CA ARG A 55 22.06 -4.17 -11.21
C ARG A 55 22.93 -3.94 -12.43
N ARG A 56 24.23 -4.22 -12.28
CA ARG A 56 25.10 -4.42 -13.43
C ARG A 56 24.69 -5.74 -14.05
N GLU A 57 24.28 -5.72 -15.30
CA GLU A 57 24.00 -6.94 -16.06
C GLU A 57 25.24 -7.84 -16.02
N ALA A 58 25.23 -8.83 -15.12
CA ALA A 58 26.11 -9.98 -15.25
C ALA A 58 25.65 -10.87 -16.42
N ALA A 59 24.53 -10.53 -17.08
CA ALA A 59 24.11 -11.13 -18.34
C ALA A 59 24.93 -10.62 -19.55
N ASP A 60 25.57 -9.44 -19.45
CA ASP A 60 26.43 -8.91 -20.51
C ASP A 60 27.91 -9.32 -20.38
N ARG A 61 28.28 -10.10 -19.36
CA ARG A 61 29.66 -10.62 -19.19
C ARG A 61 29.86 -12.06 -19.66
N ASP A 62 28.86 -12.66 -20.28
CA ASP A 62 29.00 -13.93 -21.01
C ASP A 62 28.92 -13.74 -22.54
N GLY A 63 29.23 -12.53 -23.02
CA GLY A 63 29.28 -12.15 -24.44
C GLY A 63 30.69 -11.88 -24.98
N GLY A 64 31.71 -12.59 -24.47
CA GLY A 64 33.09 -12.47 -24.95
C GLY A 64 33.62 -13.80 -25.46
N GLU A 65 33.35 -14.13 -26.72
CA GLU A 65 34.19 -15.09 -27.45
C GLU A 65 35.64 -14.60 -27.51
N PRO A 66 36.61 -15.50 -27.34
CA PRO A 66 37.77 -15.46 -28.21
C PRO A 66 38.02 -16.81 -28.89
N GLU A 67 38.35 -16.70 -30.17
CA GLU A 67 38.99 -17.72 -31.01
C GLU A 67 40.09 -18.53 -30.30
N GLY A 68 40.19 -19.81 -30.66
CA GLY A 68 41.48 -20.51 -30.74
C GLY A 68 41.61 -21.79 -29.92
N ALA A 69 41.32 -22.94 -30.57
CA ALA A 69 42.14 -24.17 -30.57
C ALA A 69 41.62 -25.14 -31.64
#